data_AF-A0A2T7BEB0-F1
#
_entry.id   AF-A0A2T7BEB0-F1
#
_cell.length_a   1.000
_cell.length_b   1.000
_cell.length_c   1.000
_cell.angle_alpha   90.00
_cell.angle_beta   90.00
_cell.angle_gamma   90.00
#
_symmetry.space_group_name_H-M   'P 1'
#
loop_
_entity.id
_entity.type
_entity.pdbx_description
1 polymer ?
#
loop_
_entity_poly.entity_id
_entity_poly.type
_entity_poly.pdbx_seq_one_letter_code
_entity_poly.pdbx_strand_id
1 'polypeptide(L)'
;MAIETPTSWKDVKLKHFIKILELALPTELGDGENLFEGIDYRFNVLSIITDKPVDYFESLPINESLPMLQTTSFLDTEINVDNHQAAYTIKPIDKVKLSDFILFMNLSVDPYKNMATILKHFIAEDLTEEQINDLDMLTINSLFFCLRQSAKQSIKRSIRETSKTLMKQIVTQKIPALFRRKIKK
;
A
#
# COMPACT_ATOMS: atom_id res chain seq x y z
N MET A 1 -29.17 19.08 -2.65
CA MET A 1 -28.51 17.79 -2.95
C MET A 1 -27.65 17.48 -1.74
N ALA A 2 -27.82 16.32 -1.11
CA ALA A 2 -26.95 15.91 0.00
C ALA A 2 -25.55 15.63 -0.58
N ILE A 3 -24.52 16.17 0.06
CA ILE A 3 -23.13 15.84 -0.30
C ILE A 3 -22.81 14.50 0.34
N GLU A 4 -22.44 13.52 -0.48
CA GLU A 4 -21.89 12.27 0.03
C GLU A 4 -20.49 12.55 0.57
N THR A 5 -20.38 12.58 1.90
CA THR A 5 -19.11 12.70 2.61
C THR A 5 -18.49 11.32 2.78
N PRO A 6 -17.16 11.19 2.61
CA PRO A 6 -16.49 9.91 2.80
C PRO A 6 -16.63 9.46 4.26
N THR A 7 -16.92 8.19 4.47
CA THR A 7 -17.08 7.58 5.80
C THR A 7 -16.09 6.46 6.04
N SER A 8 -15.40 5.99 4.99
CA SER A 8 -14.44 4.91 5.06
C SER A 8 -13.36 5.02 4.00
N TRP A 9 -12.29 4.23 4.17
CA TRP A 9 -11.22 4.10 3.18
C TRP A 9 -11.68 3.54 1.82
N LYS A 10 -12.90 3.00 1.70
CA LYS A 10 -13.50 2.60 0.43
C LYS A 10 -13.96 3.78 -0.42
N ASP A 11 -14.21 4.92 0.22
CA ASP A 11 -14.71 6.12 -0.46
C ASP A 11 -13.55 6.99 -0.98
N VAL A 12 -12.32 6.70 -0.55
CA VAL A 12 -11.12 7.45 -0.90
C VAL A 12 -10.39 6.76 -2.05
N LYS A 13 -10.29 7.44 -3.19
CA LYS A 13 -9.49 6.99 -4.34
C LYS A 13 -8.01 7.26 -4.12
N LEU A 14 -7.14 6.46 -4.75
CA LEU A 14 -5.68 6.65 -4.67
C LEU A 14 -5.23 8.07 -5.02
N LYS A 15 -5.77 8.64 -6.11
CA LYS A 15 -5.44 10.01 -6.52
C LYS A 15 -5.78 11.06 -5.45
N HIS A 16 -6.85 10.86 -4.69
CA HIS A 16 -7.24 11.75 -3.60
C HIS A 16 -6.31 11.54 -2.40
N PHE A 17 -5.98 10.28 -2.10
CA PHE A 17 -5.04 9.94 -1.03
C PHE A 17 -3.65 10.55 -1.25
N ILE A 18 -3.10 10.50 -2.47
CA ILE A 18 -1.81 11.13 -2.79
C ILE A 18 -1.87 12.64 -2.52
N LYS A 19 -2.93 13.32 -2.94
CA LYS A 19 -3.12 14.76 -2.66
C LYS A 19 -3.24 15.04 -1.16
N ILE A 20 -3.89 14.16 -0.40
CA ILE A 20 -4.00 14.29 1.06
C ILE A 20 -2.63 14.13 1.72
N LEU A 21 -1.78 13.22 1.25
CA LEU A 21 -0.41 13.07 1.75
C LEU A 21 0.49 14.29 1.45
N GLU A 22 0.20 15.01 0.37
CA GLU A 22 0.90 16.24 0.01
C GLU A 22 0.47 17.45 0.83
N LEU A 23 -0.66 17.36 1.56
CA LEU A 23 -1.00 18.35 2.58
C LEU A 23 0.04 18.26 3.71
N ALA A 24 0.63 19.40 4.06
CA ALA A 24 1.46 19.47 5.25
C ALA A 24 0.60 19.10 6.47
N LEU A 25 0.93 18.00 7.14
CA LEU A 25 0.31 17.67 8.43
C LEU A 25 0.68 18.77 9.43
N PRO A 26 -0.29 19.30 10.20
CA PRO A 26 0.03 20.15 11.34
C PRO A 26 0.99 19.39 12.26
N THR A 27 2.19 19.93 12.46
CA THR A 27 3.31 19.19 13.08
C THR A 27 3.08 18.88 14.56
N GLU A 28 2.08 19.49 15.20
CA GLU A 28 1.76 19.27 16.61
C GLU A 28 0.24 19.34 16.82
N LEU A 29 -0.42 18.19 17.07
CA LEU A 29 -1.75 18.16 17.70
C LEU A 29 -1.59 18.22 19.24
N GLY A 30 -0.70 19.10 19.72
CA GLY A 30 -0.41 19.29 21.15
C GLY A 30 -1.09 20.57 21.64
N ASP A 31 -1.88 20.46 22.71
CA ASP A 31 -2.45 21.56 23.51
C ASP A 31 -3.32 22.60 22.77
N GLY A 32 -4.64 22.37 22.76
CA GLY A 32 -5.71 23.39 22.79
C GLY A 32 -5.83 24.47 21.68
N GLU A 33 -4.73 25.12 21.29
CA GLU A 33 -4.64 26.15 20.26
C GLU A 33 -4.64 25.56 18.84
N ASN A 34 -4.29 24.27 18.69
CA ASN A 34 -4.23 23.54 17.41
C ASN A 34 -5.59 22.99 16.92
N LEU A 35 -6.69 23.38 17.56
CA LEU A 35 -8.03 22.90 17.19
C LEU A 35 -8.50 23.48 15.84
N PHE A 36 -8.13 24.73 15.55
CA PHE A 36 -8.43 25.38 14.27
C PHE A 36 -7.60 24.80 13.11
N GLU A 37 -6.31 24.53 13.33
CA GLU A 37 -5.46 23.87 12.33
C GLU A 37 -5.98 22.47 11.98
N GLY A 38 -6.51 21.74 12.98
CA GLY A 38 -7.16 20.45 12.76
C GLY A 38 -8.48 20.54 11.96
N ILE A 39 -9.23 21.63 12.12
CA ILE A 39 -10.46 21.88 11.34
C ILE A 39 -10.11 22.26 9.90
N ASP A 40 -9.15 23.16 9.70
CA ASP A 40 -8.68 23.60 8.39
C ASP A 40 -8.12 22.41 7.60
N TYR A 41 -7.35 21.54 8.24
CA TYR A 41 -6.88 20.29 7.64
C TYR A 41 -8.05 19.40 7.17
N ARG A 42 -9.06 19.19 8.02
CA ARG A 42 -10.23 18.36 7.69
C ARG A 42 -11.08 18.95 6.57
N PHE A 43 -11.22 20.28 6.47
CA PHE A 43 -11.88 20.92 5.33
C PHE A 43 -11.07 20.79 4.04
N ASN A 44 -9.73 20.92 4.10
CA ASN A 44 -8.87 20.64 2.96
C ASN A 44 -9.02 19.20 2.46
N VAL A 45 -9.09 18.24 3.38
CA VAL A 45 -9.37 16.83 3.06
C VAL A 45 -10.73 16.65 2.40
N LEU A 46 -11.80 17.21 2.97
CA LEU A 46 -13.14 17.15 2.38
C LEU A 46 -13.18 17.77 0.99
N SER A 47 -12.49 18.89 0.81
CA SER A 47 -12.31 19.57 -0.47
C SER A 47 -11.69 18.66 -1.52
N ILE A 48 -10.59 17.96 -1.17
CA ILE A 48 -9.92 17.02 -2.06
C ILE A 48 -10.81 15.83 -2.43
N ILE A 49 -11.54 15.26 -1.48
CA ILE A 49 -12.30 14.02 -1.72
C ILE A 49 -13.61 14.31 -2.48
N THR A 50 -14.24 15.46 -2.22
CA THR A 50 -15.54 15.83 -2.80
C THR A 50 -15.45 16.76 -4.01
N ASP A 51 -14.23 17.18 -4.38
CA ASP A 51 -13.94 18.17 -5.43
C ASP A 51 -14.72 19.51 -5.21
N LYS A 52 -14.86 19.93 -3.95
CA LYS A 52 -15.48 21.21 -3.55
C LYS A 52 -14.44 22.15 -2.97
N PRO A 53 -14.51 23.47 -3.22
CA PRO A 53 -13.56 24.41 -2.62
C PRO A 53 -13.71 24.45 -1.09
N VAL A 54 -12.64 24.79 -0.37
CA VAL A 54 -12.66 24.90 1.11
C VAL A 54 -13.70 25.92 1.58
N ASP A 55 -13.77 27.09 0.91
CA ASP A 55 -14.73 28.17 1.16
C ASP A 55 -16.20 27.69 1.17
N TYR A 56 -16.50 26.63 0.40
CA TYR A 56 -17.84 26.03 0.42
C TYR A 56 -18.17 25.51 1.83
N PHE A 57 -17.26 24.78 2.46
CA PHE A 57 -17.46 24.20 3.79
C PHE A 57 -17.41 25.25 4.90
N GLU A 58 -16.56 26.26 4.77
CA GLU A 58 -16.48 27.38 5.72
C GLU A 58 -17.75 28.23 5.72
N SER A 59 -18.46 28.29 4.58
CA SER A 59 -19.73 29.01 4.46
C SER A 59 -20.94 28.27 5.05
N LEU A 60 -20.79 26.98 5.37
CA LEU A 60 -21.89 26.17 5.90
C LEU A 60 -22.18 26.49 7.37
N PRO A 61 -23.46 26.43 7.78
CA PRO A 61 -23.83 26.48 9.20
C PRO A 61 -23.10 25.40 10.02
N ILE A 62 -22.71 25.73 11.27
CA ILE A 62 -21.98 24.81 12.16
C ILE A 62 -22.70 23.47 12.34
N ASN A 63 -24.03 23.48 12.41
CA ASN A 63 -24.85 22.27 12.54
C ASN A 63 -24.80 21.37 11.29
N GLU A 64 -24.37 21.89 10.14
CA GLU A 64 -24.16 21.13 8.91
C GLU A 64 -22.69 20.76 8.72
N SER A 65 -21.74 21.65 9.01
CA SER A 65 -20.31 21.40 8.82
C SER A 65 -19.71 20.45 9.86
N LEU A 66 -20.14 20.51 11.12
CA LEU A 66 -19.58 19.68 12.18
C LEU A 66 -19.80 18.17 11.95
N PRO A 67 -21.00 17.69 11.54
CA PRO A 67 -21.17 16.29 11.14
C PRO A 67 -20.26 15.88 9.97
N MET A 68 -20.08 16.75 8.97
CA MET A 68 -19.21 16.47 7.82
C MET A 68 -17.73 16.37 8.22
N LEU A 69 -17.28 17.17 9.19
CA LEU A 69 -15.94 17.05 9.75
C LEU A 69 -15.75 15.71 10.47
N GLN A 70 -16.75 15.26 11.23
CA GLN A 70 -16.69 13.99 11.97
C GLN A 70 -16.58 12.77 11.06
N THR A 71 -17.13 12.80 9.84
CA THR A 71 -17.01 11.67 8.90
C THR A 71 -15.57 11.44 8.44
N THR A 72 -14.67 12.40 8.58
CA THR A 72 -13.24 12.23 8.23
C THR A 72 -12.41 11.52 9.30
N SER A 73 -13.00 11.18 10.46
CA SER A 73 -12.31 10.50 11.58
C SER A 73 -11.71 9.15 11.22
N PHE A 74 -12.22 8.45 10.18
CA PHE A 74 -11.59 7.20 9.73
C PHE A 74 -10.17 7.40 9.18
N LEU A 75 -9.79 8.62 8.76
CA LEU A 75 -8.44 8.90 8.27
C LEU A 75 -7.39 8.80 9.40
N ASP A 76 -7.82 8.96 10.65
CA ASP A 76 -6.98 8.79 11.83
C ASP A 76 -6.75 7.30 12.17
N THR A 77 -7.34 6.39 11.40
CA THR A 77 -7.28 4.93 11.60
C THR A 77 -6.49 4.23 10.50
N GLU A 78 -5.81 3.14 10.84
CA GLU A 78 -5.12 2.30 9.86
C GLU A 78 -6.10 1.66 8.86
N ILE A 79 -5.64 1.50 7.61
CA ILE A 79 -6.41 0.83 6.56
C ILE A 79 -6.40 -0.67 6.83
N ASN A 80 -7.49 -1.18 7.43
CA ASN A 80 -7.64 -2.60 7.73
C ASN A 80 -8.15 -3.38 6.50
N VAL A 81 -7.37 -4.36 6.04
CA VAL A 81 -7.67 -5.24 4.88
C VAL A 81 -8.09 -6.66 5.27
N ASP A 82 -8.21 -7.00 6.55
CA ASP A 82 -8.33 -8.38 7.07
C ASP A 82 -9.55 -9.15 6.55
N ASN A 83 -10.58 -8.44 6.06
CA ASN A 83 -11.79 -9.02 5.46
C ASN A 83 -12.05 -8.54 4.02
N HIS A 84 -11.05 -7.95 3.37
CA HIS A 84 -11.19 -7.46 2.01
C HIS A 84 -10.53 -8.42 1.02
N GLN A 85 -11.32 -8.96 0.10
CA GLN A 85 -10.80 -9.76 -0.99
C GLN A 85 -10.25 -8.81 -2.06
N ALA A 86 -8.96 -8.95 -2.39
CA ALA A 86 -8.36 -8.18 -3.46
C ALA A 86 -9.12 -8.41 -4.78
N ALA A 87 -9.54 -7.30 -5.41
CA ALA A 87 -10.31 -7.34 -6.66
C ALA A 87 -9.48 -7.80 -7.87
N TYR A 88 -8.16 -7.72 -7.78
CA TYR A 88 -7.22 -8.04 -8.86
C TYR A 88 -6.15 -9.03 -8.41
N THR A 89 -5.59 -9.74 -9.37
CA THR A 89 -4.62 -10.80 -9.13
C THR A 89 -3.20 -10.25 -9.25
N ILE A 90 -2.36 -10.51 -8.25
CA ILE A 90 -0.93 -10.19 -8.35
C ILE A 90 -0.21 -11.24 -9.22
N LYS A 91 0.67 -10.78 -10.11
CA LYS A 91 1.53 -11.65 -10.92
C LYS A 91 2.29 -12.62 -10.01
N PRO A 92 2.36 -13.90 -10.38
CA PRO A 92 3.12 -14.86 -9.62
C PRO A 92 4.61 -14.52 -9.79
N ILE A 93 5.39 -14.70 -8.73
CA ILE A 93 6.75 -14.13 -8.64
C ILE A 93 7.73 -14.72 -9.67
N ASP A 94 7.46 -15.93 -10.16
CA ASP A 94 8.18 -16.61 -11.24
C ASP A 94 8.02 -15.89 -12.59
N LYS A 95 7.00 -15.04 -12.74
CA LYS A 95 6.80 -14.19 -13.92
C LYS A 95 7.36 -12.78 -13.74
N VAL A 96 7.83 -12.42 -12.55
CA VAL A 96 8.46 -11.12 -12.28
C VAL A 96 9.86 -11.12 -12.86
N LYS A 97 10.14 -10.19 -13.78
CA LYS A 97 11.45 -10.07 -14.42
C LYS A 97 12.40 -9.24 -13.55
N LEU A 98 13.71 -9.38 -13.80
CA LEU A 98 14.73 -8.51 -13.19
C LEU A 98 14.44 -7.03 -13.45
N SER A 99 13.90 -6.68 -14.63
CA SER A 99 13.47 -5.32 -14.96
C SER A 99 12.40 -4.79 -14.00
N ASP A 100 11.44 -5.63 -13.61
CA ASP A 100 10.37 -5.25 -12.68
C ASP A 100 10.93 -5.02 -11.26
N PHE A 101 11.92 -5.82 -10.86
CA PHE A 101 12.63 -5.65 -9.60
C PHE A 101 13.46 -4.37 -9.55
N ILE A 102 14.23 -4.07 -10.60
CA ILE A 102 15.00 -2.82 -10.70
C ILE A 102 14.06 -1.61 -10.68
N LEU A 103 12.94 -1.68 -11.42
CA LEU A 103 11.93 -0.63 -11.41
C LEU A 103 11.35 -0.43 -10.01
N PHE A 104 10.99 -1.50 -9.30
CA PHE A 104 10.53 -1.41 -7.93
C PHE A 104 11.56 -0.74 -7.00
N MET A 105 12.84 -1.12 -7.09
CA MET A 105 13.90 -0.51 -6.28
C MET A 105 14.03 0.99 -6.56
N ASN A 106 13.96 1.41 -7.82
CA ASN A 106 14.05 2.82 -8.20
C ASN A 106 12.84 3.62 -7.70
N LEU A 107 11.64 3.05 -7.78
CA LEU A 107 10.40 3.71 -7.36
C LEU A 107 10.17 3.67 -5.84
N SER A 108 10.87 2.78 -5.12
CA SER A 108 10.74 2.63 -3.67
C SER A 108 11.30 3.82 -2.86
N VAL A 109 11.98 4.77 -3.51
CA VAL A 109 12.48 6.00 -2.89
C VAL A 109 11.33 6.89 -2.42
N ASP A 110 10.25 6.96 -3.21
CA ASP A 110 9.00 7.61 -2.83
C ASP A 110 7.84 6.66 -3.16
N PRO A 111 7.55 5.69 -2.27
CA PRO A 111 6.63 4.61 -2.58
C PRO A 111 5.18 5.11 -2.69
N TYR A 112 4.84 6.20 -2.01
CA TYR A 112 3.48 6.75 -1.99
C TYR A 112 3.12 7.42 -3.31
N LYS A 113 4.03 8.22 -3.88
CA LYS A 113 3.80 8.85 -5.20
C LYS A 113 3.82 7.85 -6.35
N ASN A 114 4.57 6.76 -6.19
CA ASN A 114 4.75 5.76 -7.23
C ASN A 114 3.84 4.52 -7.09
N MET A 115 2.83 4.56 -6.20
CA MET A 115 1.95 3.40 -5.94
C MET A 115 1.29 2.87 -7.21
N ALA A 116 0.74 3.74 -8.05
CA ALA A 116 0.04 3.35 -9.28
C ALA A 116 0.99 2.66 -10.26
N THR A 117 2.18 3.23 -10.48
CA THR A 117 3.20 2.67 -11.36
C THR A 117 3.71 1.33 -10.84
N ILE A 118 3.96 1.20 -9.54
CA ILE A 118 4.34 -0.08 -8.94
C ILE A 118 3.25 -1.12 -9.22
N LEU A 119 2.00 -0.83 -8.86
CA LEU A 119 0.90 -1.78 -9.03
C LEU A 119 0.69 -2.19 -10.50
N LYS A 120 0.78 -1.27 -11.45
CA LYS A 120 0.70 -1.58 -12.88
C LYS A 120 1.69 -2.66 -13.33
N HIS A 121 2.90 -2.67 -12.76
CA HIS A 121 3.90 -3.69 -13.09
C HIS A 121 3.62 -5.04 -12.43
N PHE A 122 2.98 -5.06 -11.26
CA PHE A 122 2.80 -6.29 -10.46
C PHE A 122 1.40 -6.89 -10.52
N ILE A 123 0.38 -6.17 -10.96
CA ILE A 123 -0.97 -6.69 -11.25
C ILE A 123 -0.93 -7.52 -12.54
N ALA A 124 -1.67 -8.63 -12.58
CA ALA A 124 -1.70 -9.54 -13.71
C ALA A 124 -2.57 -9.00 -14.86
N GLU A 125 -3.61 -8.28 -14.51
CA GLU A 125 -4.51 -7.54 -15.38
C GLU A 125 -3.80 -6.30 -15.97
N ASP A 126 -4.13 -5.97 -17.23
CA ASP A 126 -3.56 -4.81 -17.94
C ASP A 126 -4.37 -3.55 -17.60
N LEU A 127 -4.06 -2.96 -16.44
CA LEU A 127 -4.66 -1.71 -15.99
C LEU A 127 -3.77 -0.52 -16.34
N THR A 128 -4.40 0.57 -16.80
CA THR A 128 -3.70 1.85 -16.97
C THR A 128 -3.46 2.51 -15.61
N GLU A 129 -2.51 3.46 -15.56
CA GLU A 129 -2.23 4.19 -14.31
C GLU A 129 -3.44 5.02 -13.86
N GLU A 130 -4.20 5.55 -14.81
CA GLU A 130 -5.46 6.26 -14.54
C GLU A 130 -6.49 5.34 -13.87
N GLN A 131 -6.66 4.12 -14.39
CA GLN A 131 -7.56 3.13 -13.79
C GLN A 131 -7.14 2.78 -12.36
N ILE A 132 -5.84 2.62 -12.11
CA ILE A 132 -5.30 2.34 -10.77
C ILE A 132 -5.49 3.54 -9.84
N ASN A 133 -5.29 4.76 -10.34
CA ASN A 133 -5.48 5.99 -9.58
C ASN A 133 -6.94 6.23 -9.15
N ASP A 134 -7.90 5.64 -9.87
CA ASP A 134 -9.32 5.66 -9.54
C ASP A 134 -9.78 4.52 -8.62
N LEU A 135 -8.91 3.56 -8.29
CA LEU A 135 -9.22 2.52 -7.30
C LEU A 135 -9.30 3.11 -5.90
N ASP A 136 -10.16 2.50 -5.07
CA ASP A 136 -10.28 2.84 -3.66
C ASP A 136 -9.06 2.36 -2.85
N MET A 137 -8.78 3.07 -1.76
CA MET A 137 -7.60 2.82 -0.94
C MET A 137 -7.63 1.47 -0.23
N LEU A 138 -8.82 0.90 0.00
CA LEU A 138 -8.93 -0.44 0.56
C LEU A 138 -8.47 -1.51 -0.45
N THR A 139 -8.91 -1.39 -1.71
CA THR A 139 -8.43 -2.22 -2.82
C THR A 139 -6.91 -2.07 -2.99
N ILE A 140 -6.39 -0.84 -3.04
CA ILE A 140 -4.94 -0.57 -3.17
C ILE A 140 -4.14 -1.26 -2.06
N ASN A 141 -4.54 -1.09 -0.80
CA ASN A 141 -3.84 -1.72 0.32
C ASN A 141 -3.91 -3.23 0.28
N SER A 142 -5.04 -3.80 -0.13
CA SER A 142 -5.16 -5.26 -0.27
C SER A 142 -4.22 -5.82 -1.34
N LEU A 143 -4.02 -5.10 -2.45
CA LEU A 143 -3.09 -5.49 -3.50
C LEU A 143 -1.64 -5.45 -3.01
N PHE A 144 -1.24 -4.39 -2.29
CA PHE A 144 0.07 -4.31 -1.67
C PHE A 144 0.27 -5.38 -0.58
N PHE A 145 -0.77 -5.72 0.18
CA PHE A 145 -0.74 -6.82 1.13
C PHE A 145 -0.50 -8.16 0.43
N CYS A 146 -1.25 -8.45 -0.63
CA CYS A 146 -1.07 -9.65 -1.46
C CYS A 146 0.34 -9.70 -2.08
N LEU A 147 0.85 -8.58 -2.58
CA LEU A 147 2.20 -8.47 -3.12
C LEU A 147 3.26 -8.82 -2.05
N ARG A 148 3.13 -8.23 -0.85
CA ARG A 148 4.01 -8.53 0.29
C ARG A 148 3.95 -10.01 0.70
N GLN A 149 2.75 -10.59 0.71
CA GLN A 149 2.56 -11.99 1.08
C GLN A 149 3.18 -12.93 0.03
N SER A 150 2.98 -12.64 -1.27
CA SER A 150 3.58 -13.36 -2.39
C SER A 150 5.12 -13.31 -2.32
N ALA A 151 5.69 -12.12 -2.09
CA ALA A 151 7.13 -11.95 -1.92
C ALA A 151 7.68 -12.75 -0.73
N LYS A 152 7.02 -12.70 0.43
CA LYS A 152 7.40 -13.49 1.62
C LYS A 152 7.38 -15.00 1.33
N GLN A 153 6.35 -15.49 0.65
CA GLN A 153 6.25 -16.91 0.29
C GLN A 153 7.37 -17.33 -0.66
N SER A 154 7.69 -16.48 -1.64
CA SER A 154 8.77 -16.72 -2.60
C SER A 154 10.13 -16.84 -1.90
N ILE A 155 10.47 -15.88 -1.04
CA ILE A 155 11.74 -15.89 -0.29
C ILE A 155 11.85 -17.18 0.53
N LYS A 156 10.77 -17.59 1.22
CA LYS A 156 10.74 -18.86 1.97
C LYS A 156 10.96 -20.08 1.07
N ARG A 157 10.36 -20.13 -0.12
CA ARG A 157 10.57 -21.21 -1.09
C ARG A 157 12.02 -21.24 -1.58
N SER A 158 12.56 -20.09 -1.97
CA SER A 158 13.95 -19.95 -2.42
C SER A 158 14.93 -20.43 -1.34
N ILE A 159 14.78 -19.98 -0.08
CA ILE A 159 15.62 -20.43 1.04
C ILE A 159 15.55 -21.95 1.17
N ARG A 160 14.34 -22.54 1.14
CA ARG A 160 14.14 -23.99 1.26
C ARG A 160 14.83 -24.76 0.14
N GLU A 161 14.77 -24.27 -1.10
CA GLU A 161 15.40 -24.92 -2.25
C GLU A 161 16.93 -24.79 -2.24
N THR A 162 17.44 -23.63 -1.86
CA THR A 162 18.89 -23.43 -1.66
C THR A 162 19.41 -24.35 -0.55
N SER A 163 18.72 -24.44 0.59
CA SER A 163 19.09 -25.36 1.67
C SER A 163 19.09 -26.83 1.23
N LYS A 164 18.08 -27.26 0.46
CA LYS A 164 18.03 -28.62 -0.10
C LYS A 164 19.21 -28.88 -1.03
N THR A 165 19.54 -27.92 -1.89
CA THR A 165 20.65 -28.04 -2.85
C THR A 165 21.99 -28.11 -2.14
N LEU A 166 22.22 -27.25 -1.15
CA LEU A 166 23.42 -27.26 -0.31
C LEU A 166 23.55 -28.58 0.46
N MET A 167 22.47 -29.08 1.07
CA MET A 167 22.49 -30.39 1.73
C MET A 167 22.82 -31.52 0.76
N LYS A 168 22.23 -31.52 -0.45
CA LYS A 168 22.54 -32.51 -1.48
C LYS A 168 24.01 -32.46 -1.87
N GLN A 169 24.58 -31.26 -2.05
CA GLN A 169 26.01 -31.08 -2.34
C GLN A 169 26.91 -31.57 -1.20
N ILE A 170 26.55 -31.30 0.06
CA ILE A 170 27.30 -31.78 1.23
C ILE A 170 27.27 -33.32 1.27
N VAL A 171 26.10 -33.92 1.09
CA VAL A 171 25.91 -35.38 1.06
C VAL A 171 26.73 -36.00 -0.08
N THR A 172 26.63 -35.46 -1.29
CA THR A 172 27.31 -36.04 -2.47
C THR A 172 28.82 -35.80 -2.49
N GLN A 173 29.33 -34.74 -1.88
CA GLN A 173 30.77 -34.44 -1.89
C GLN A 173 31.50 -34.95 -0.65
N LYS A 174 30.94 -34.78 0.55
CA LYS A 174 31.63 -35.11 1.80
C LYS A 174 31.48 -36.57 2.22
N ILE A 175 30.34 -37.21 1.96
CA ILE A 175 30.13 -38.61 2.36
C ILE A 175 31.04 -39.56 1.55
N PRO A 176 31.13 -39.48 0.21
CA PRO A 176 32.06 -40.32 -0.53
C PRO A 176 33.53 -40.06 -0.18
N ALA A 177 33.90 -38.82 0.17
CA ALA A 177 35.24 -38.48 0.64
C ALA A 177 35.59 -39.15 1.99
N LEU A 178 34.62 -39.26 2.90
CA LEU A 178 34.77 -39.99 4.17
C LEU A 178 34.89 -41.50 3.96
N PHE A 179 34.12 -42.08 3.03
CA PHE A 179 34.23 -43.50 2.67
C PHE A 179 35.54 -43.83 1.94
N ARG A 180 36.00 -42.97 1.00
CA ARG A 180 37.30 -43.15 0.31
C ARG A 180 38.50 -43.04 1.26
N ARG A 181 38.40 -42.27 2.35
CA ARG A 181 39.45 -42.20 3.39
C ARG A 181 39.51 -43.44 4.28
N LYS A 182 38.41 -44.15 4.50
CA LYS A 182 38.40 -45.39 5.28
C LYS A 182 38.94 -46.62 4.53
N ILE A 183 38.89 -46.63 3.21
CA ILE A 183 39.37 -47.75 2.37
C ILE A 183 40.90 -47.71 2.14
N LYS A 184 41.55 -46.56 2.42
CA LYS A 184 43.01 -46.37 2.27
C LYS A 184 43.82 -46.55 3.57
N LYS A 185 43.20 -47.03 4.66
CA LYS A 185 43.87 -47.50 5.86
C LYS A 185 43.68 -49.01 5.95
#